data_AF-A0A1E3U756-F1
#
_entry.id   AF-A0A1E3U756-F1
#
_cell.length_a   1.000
_cell.length_b   1.000
_cell.length_c   1.000
_cell.angle_alpha   90.00
_cell.angle_beta   90.00
_cell.angle_gamma   90.00
#
_symmetry.space_group_name_H-M   'P 1'
#
loop_
_entity.id
_entity.type
_entity.pdbx_description
1 polymer ?
#
loop_
_entity_poly.entity_id
_entity_poly.type
_entity_poly.pdbx_seq_one_letter_code
_entity_poly.pdbx_strand_id
1 'polypeptide(L)'
;MGSEQKTAKVSVSNVALSDIQKPTDAEIAKKLTGYKYSKVDPEAVNGKVAVSDGAVIKVYYVEDDDAWVTVTFLPGSHGRLEGTLSQKVLKETLWSEIEVPVIKPDAGYAADGWNPELPESTNKINSNQSYVAQYAEDEDAWATVTFLPGEHGSLDGQTSWKVLKGTEWSEITVPTVTADTDYRHTGWSQALPDAEYQVAEDMTFTALYESTTTPVDTAPTPTPDPGPGPGPDAPAPGAAPAATAGVLGEAFAPEGPEMGVLGEAFAPEVSVLGESKGPGTGDTAPIAGWSLLMMGAVLTLGFTVYNKKRKKEEE
;
A
#
# COMPACT_ATOMS: atom_id res chain seq x y z
N MET A 1 -34.26 70.44 -46.00
CA MET A 1 -32.82 70.70 -46.26
C MET A 1 -32.16 70.87 -44.91
N GLY A 2 -31.17 70.11 -44.45
CA GLY A 2 -30.45 68.95 -44.95
C GLY A 2 -29.46 68.62 -43.84
N SER A 3 -29.56 67.46 -43.22
CA SER A 3 -28.54 66.96 -42.29
C SER A 3 -27.79 65.85 -42.99
N GLU A 4 -26.83 66.26 -43.84
CA GLU A 4 -25.90 65.37 -44.50
C GLU A 4 -24.85 64.95 -43.47
N GLN A 5 -25.02 63.77 -42.87
CA GLN A 5 -24.00 63.18 -42.02
C GLN A 5 -22.92 62.59 -42.93
N LYS A 6 -21.94 63.42 -43.34
CA LYS A 6 -20.70 62.93 -43.96
C LYS A 6 -19.83 62.31 -42.88
N THR A 7 -20.08 61.03 -42.59
CA THR A 7 -19.11 60.23 -41.84
C THR A 7 -17.94 59.96 -42.78
N ALA A 8 -16.81 60.60 -42.48
CA ALA A 8 -15.57 60.43 -43.23
C ALA A 8 -15.20 58.94 -43.31
N LYS A 9 -14.72 58.51 -44.48
CA LYS A 9 -13.96 57.26 -44.62
C LYS A 9 -12.72 57.37 -43.75
N VAL A 10 -12.79 56.89 -42.52
CA VAL A 10 -11.59 56.74 -41.72
C VAL A 10 -10.84 55.54 -42.27
N SER A 11 -9.74 55.79 -42.97
CA SER A 11 -8.75 54.77 -43.33
C SER A 11 -7.94 54.40 -42.09
N VAL A 12 -8.60 53.76 -41.13
CA VAL A 12 -7.94 52.98 -40.10
C VAL A 12 -7.75 51.58 -40.69
N SER A 13 -6.56 50.98 -40.58
CA SER A 13 -6.34 49.62 -41.07
C SER A 13 -7.29 48.68 -40.34
N ASN A 14 -8.11 47.93 -41.10
CA ASN A 14 -9.12 47.04 -40.54
C ASN A 14 -8.63 45.60 -40.59
N VAL A 15 -8.40 44.98 -39.44
CA VAL A 15 -8.04 43.55 -39.32
C VAL A 15 -9.30 42.73 -39.03
N ALA A 16 -9.47 41.59 -39.70
CA ALA A 16 -10.62 40.72 -39.46
C ALA A 16 -10.48 39.98 -38.12
N LEU A 17 -11.56 39.93 -37.33
CA LEU A 17 -11.55 39.27 -36.02
C LEU A 17 -11.27 37.76 -36.13
N SER A 18 -11.71 37.12 -37.21
CA SER A 18 -11.45 35.70 -37.49
C SER A 18 -9.96 35.36 -37.54
N ASP A 19 -9.16 36.27 -38.09
CA ASP A 19 -7.72 36.08 -38.28
C ASP A 19 -6.95 36.28 -36.96
N ILE A 20 -7.57 37.00 -36.02
CA ILE A 20 -7.00 37.29 -34.69
C ILE A 20 -7.37 36.17 -33.70
N GLN A 21 -8.61 35.67 -33.75
CA GLN A 21 -9.10 34.64 -32.83
C GLN A 21 -8.32 33.33 -32.94
N LYS A 22 -7.92 32.95 -34.16
CA LYS A 22 -7.17 31.73 -34.45
C LYS A 22 -5.80 32.12 -35.02
N PRO A 23 -4.77 32.26 -34.18
CA PRO A 23 -3.46 32.62 -34.67
C PRO A 23 -2.98 31.60 -35.69
N THR A 24 -2.51 32.10 -36.83
CA THR A 24 -1.92 31.29 -37.90
C THR A 24 -0.51 30.83 -37.57
N ASP A 25 0.12 31.47 -36.59
CA ASP A 25 1.41 31.05 -36.06
C ASP A 25 1.27 29.75 -35.24
N ALA A 26 2.01 28.71 -35.64
CA ALA A 26 1.90 27.39 -35.05
C ALA A 26 2.41 27.33 -33.60
N GLU A 27 3.41 28.13 -33.24
CA GLU A 27 3.95 28.15 -31.88
C GLU A 27 2.94 28.80 -30.92
N ILE A 28 2.30 29.87 -31.37
CA ILE A 28 1.23 30.54 -30.62
C ILE A 28 0.00 29.63 -30.53
N ALA A 29 -0.42 29.00 -31.64
CA ALA A 29 -1.53 28.07 -31.64
C ALA A 29 -1.31 26.90 -30.67
N LYS A 30 -0.08 26.36 -30.61
CA LYS A 30 0.29 25.31 -29.65
C LYS A 30 0.19 25.79 -28.19
N LYS A 31 0.66 27.01 -27.89
CA LYS A 31 0.55 27.60 -26.54
C LYS A 31 -0.88 27.88 -26.09
N LEU A 32 -1.80 28.05 -27.04
CA LEU A 32 -3.22 28.27 -26.78
C LEU A 32 -4.04 26.98 -26.72
N THR A 33 -3.41 25.81 -26.82
CA THR A 33 -4.09 24.53 -26.64
C THR A 33 -4.67 24.48 -25.22
N GLY A 34 -5.98 24.26 -25.09
CA GLY A 34 -6.70 24.32 -23.82
C GLY A 34 -7.26 25.68 -23.42
N TYR A 35 -7.16 26.68 -24.31
CA TYR A 35 -7.70 28.01 -24.08
C TYR A 35 -8.67 28.40 -25.19
N LYS A 36 -9.74 29.09 -24.83
CA LYS A 36 -10.69 29.69 -25.76
C LYS A 36 -10.55 31.20 -25.78
N TYR A 37 -10.87 31.77 -26.94
CA TYR A 37 -10.87 33.21 -27.12
C TYR A 37 -11.87 33.88 -26.17
N SER A 38 -11.44 34.97 -25.53
CA SER A 38 -12.28 35.77 -24.63
C SER A 38 -12.64 37.11 -25.26
N LYS A 39 -11.65 37.96 -25.55
CA LYS A 39 -11.86 39.30 -26.10
C LYS A 39 -10.60 39.86 -26.79
N VAL A 40 -10.76 40.96 -27.53
CA VAL A 40 -9.68 41.78 -28.08
C VAL A 40 -9.73 43.20 -27.56
N ASP A 41 -8.58 43.86 -27.49
CA ASP A 41 -8.44 45.29 -27.20
C ASP A 41 -7.52 45.94 -28.26
N PRO A 42 -8.01 46.94 -29.03
CA PRO A 42 -9.36 47.51 -28.97
C PRO A 42 -10.47 46.54 -29.42
N GLU A 43 -11.69 46.75 -28.93
CA GLU A 43 -12.84 45.87 -29.20
C GLU A 43 -13.23 45.87 -30.68
N ALA A 44 -13.58 44.70 -31.21
CA ALA A 44 -13.98 44.56 -32.60
C ALA A 44 -15.38 45.14 -32.83
N VAL A 45 -15.52 45.93 -33.89
CA VAL A 45 -16.81 46.47 -34.34
C VAL A 45 -17.13 45.86 -35.70
N ASN A 46 -18.30 45.23 -35.82
CA ASN A 46 -18.76 44.56 -37.04
C ASN A 46 -17.73 43.53 -37.59
N GLY A 47 -17.14 42.74 -36.69
CA GLY A 47 -16.17 41.68 -37.03
C GLY A 47 -14.78 42.17 -37.44
N LYS A 48 -14.47 43.46 -37.23
CA LYS A 48 -13.18 44.06 -37.56
C LYS A 48 -12.64 44.89 -36.40
N VAL A 49 -11.33 44.84 -36.19
CA VAL A 49 -10.63 45.74 -35.26
C VAL A 49 -10.03 46.88 -36.07
N ALA A 50 -10.47 48.11 -35.79
CA ALA A 50 -9.96 49.32 -36.45
C ALA A 50 -8.69 49.79 -35.75
N VAL A 51 -7.53 49.60 -36.39
CA VAL A 51 -6.22 50.01 -35.84
C VAL A 51 -5.33 50.72 -36.86
N SER A 52 -4.47 51.63 -36.42
CA SER A 52 -3.46 52.24 -37.30
C SER A 52 -2.40 51.22 -37.75
N ASP A 53 -1.67 51.52 -38.81
CA ASP A 53 -0.54 50.69 -39.25
C ASP A 53 0.51 50.54 -38.13
N GLY A 54 0.98 49.32 -37.89
CA GLY A 54 1.91 49.01 -36.80
C GLY A 54 1.31 48.98 -35.38
N ALA A 55 -0.01 49.10 -35.23
CA ALA A 55 -0.66 48.97 -33.93
C ALA A 55 -0.58 47.55 -33.36
N VAL A 56 -0.53 47.46 -32.03
CA VAL A 56 -0.57 46.20 -31.29
C VAL A 56 -1.99 45.91 -30.85
N ILE A 57 -2.52 44.75 -31.24
CA ILE A 57 -3.81 44.25 -30.75
C ILE A 57 -3.53 43.28 -29.61
N LYS A 58 -4.16 43.50 -28.45
CA LYS A 58 -4.11 42.54 -27.35
C LYS A 58 -5.26 41.55 -27.48
N VAL A 59 -4.94 40.28 -27.44
CA VAL A 59 -5.93 39.19 -27.46
C VAL A 59 -5.89 38.50 -26.10
N TYR A 60 -7.06 38.33 -25.52
CA TYR A 60 -7.24 37.68 -24.24
C TYR A 60 -7.85 36.31 -24.46
N TYR A 61 -7.24 35.31 -23.84
CA TYR A 61 -7.72 33.93 -23.81
C TYR A 61 -8.03 33.52 -22.37
N VAL A 62 -9.01 32.65 -22.22
CA VAL A 62 -9.39 32.04 -20.95
C VAL A 62 -9.28 30.53 -21.08
N GLU A 63 -8.99 29.84 -19.98
CA GLU A 63 -9.00 28.38 -19.96
C GLU A 63 -10.33 27.86 -20.51
N ASP A 64 -10.24 26.86 -21.36
CA ASP A 64 -11.40 26.12 -21.81
C ASP A 64 -11.57 24.92 -20.90
N ASP A 65 -12.41 25.02 -19.87
CA ASP A 65 -12.64 23.93 -18.90
C ASP A 65 -12.99 22.59 -19.58
N ASP A 66 -13.61 22.63 -20.76
CA ASP A 66 -13.93 21.46 -21.56
C ASP A 66 -12.72 20.81 -22.26
N ALA A 67 -11.58 21.49 -22.34
CA ALA A 67 -10.35 20.99 -22.96
C ALA A 67 -9.42 20.29 -21.96
N TRP A 68 -9.66 20.45 -20.66
CA TRP A 68 -8.84 19.88 -19.60
C TRP A 68 -9.54 18.73 -18.90
N VAL A 69 -8.74 17.79 -18.43
CA VAL A 69 -9.19 16.63 -17.66
C VAL A 69 -8.24 16.45 -16.49
N THR A 70 -8.78 15.90 -15.40
CA THR A 70 -8.04 15.67 -14.15
C THR A 70 -7.90 14.18 -13.90
N VAL A 71 -6.67 13.74 -13.68
CA VAL A 71 -6.35 12.39 -13.18
C VAL A 71 -6.01 12.50 -11.71
N THR A 72 -6.68 11.69 -10.89
CA THR A 72 -6.51 11.67 -9.42
C THR A 72 -6.10 10.29 -8.94
N PHE A 73 -5.17 10.24 -8.00
CA PHE A 73 -4.72 9.02 -7.34
C PHE A 73 -5.06 9.09 -5.85
N LEU A 74 -5.71 8.03 -5.36
CA LEU A 74 -6.17 7.93 -3.98
C LEU A 74 -5.43 6.78 -3.28
N PRO A 75 -4.99 6.97 -2.03
CA PRO A 75 -4.15 5.99 -1.34
C PRO A 75 -4.86 4.70 -0.99
N GLY A 76 -6.19 4.61 -1.02
CA GLY A 76 -6.91 3.45 -0.52
C GLY A 76 -6.77 3.29 1.00
N SER A 77 -7.05 2.09 1.51
CA SER A 77 -6.86 1.70 2.91
C SER A 77 -5.62 0.81 3.01
N HIS A 78 -4.79 0.94 4.05
CA HIS A 78 -3.56 0.16 4.28
C HIS A 78 -2.30 0.65 3.54
N GLY A 79 -2.23 1.93 3.25
CA GLY A 79 -0.99 2.55 2.82
C GLY A 79 -1.10 4.04 2.55
N ARG A 80 -0.02 4.59 2.03
CA ARG A 80 0.09 5.98 1.60
C ARG A 80 0.69 6.07 0.19
N LEU A 81 0.53 7.23 -0.44
CA LEU A 81 1.12 7.52 -1.73
C LEU A 81 2.24 8.55 -1.61
N GLU A 82 3.31 8.34 -2.38
CA GLU A 82 4.40 9.31 -2.53
C GLU A 82 4.43 9.81 -3.98
N GLY A 83 4.41 11.14 -4.16
CA GLY A 83 4.42 11.79 -5.48
C GLY A 83 3.19 12.67 -5.74
N THR A 84 2.91 12.91 -7.01
CA THR A 84 1.82 13.80 -7.45
C THR A 84 0.48 13.08 -7.49
N LEU A 85 -0.45 13.45 -6.60
CA LEU A 85 -1.74 12.76 -6.44
C LEU A 85 -2.87 13.31 -7.34
N SER A 86 -2.67 14.46 -7.97
CA SER A 86 -3.63 15.05 -8.89
C SER A 86 -2.94 15.82 -9.99
N GLN A 87 -3.28 15.53 -11.24
CA GLN A 87 -2.69 16.13 -12.43
C GLN A 87 -3.78 16.60 -13.39
N LYS A 88 -3.79 17.90 -13.69
CA LYS A 88 -4.67 18.52 -14.69
C LYS A 88 -3.92 18.56 -16.03
N VAL A 89 -4.44 17.85 -17.03
CA VAL A 89 -3.82 17.69 -18.37
C VAL A 89 -4.82 17.99 -19.48
N LEU A 90 -4.33 18.26 -20.67
CA LEU A 90 -5.18 18.46 -21.85
C LEU A 90 -5.81 17.13 -22.28
N LYS A 91 -7.00 17.19 -22.86
CA LYS A 91 -7.54 16.04 -23.61
C LYS A 91 -6.56 15.59 -24.69
N GLU A 92 -6.58 14.31 -25.01
CA GLU A 92 -5.68 13.66 -25.96
C GLU A 92 -4.21 13.56 -25.52
N THR A 93 -3.86 14.02 -24.30
CA THR A 93 -2.54 13.78 -23.69
C THR A 93 -2.32 12.27 -23.50
N LEU A 94 -1.13 11.77 -23.80
CA LEU A 94 -0.79 10.36 -23.61
C LEU A 94 -0.59 10.02 -22.14
N TRP A 95 -0.97 8.81 -21.74
CA TRP A 95 -0.78 8.34 -20.36
C TRP A 95 0.71 8.30 -19.95
N SER A 96 1.63 8.07 -20.89
CA SER A 96 3.08 8.13 -20.65
C SER A 96 3.62 9.51 -20.25
N GLU A 97 2.84 10.58 -20.44
CA GLU A 97 3.24 11.95 -20.12
C GLU A 97 2.89 12.37 -18.69
N ILE A 98 2.15 11.55 -17.95
CA ILE A 98 1.83 11.79 -16.54
C ILE A 98 2.67 10.90 -15.62
N GLU A 99 2.89 11.35 -14.40
CA GLU A 99 3.61 10.56 -13.40
C GLU A 99 2.63 9.75 -12.54
N VAL A 100 2.88 8.46 -12.38
CA VAL A 100 2.10 7.60 -11.47
C VAL A 100 2.79 7.63 -10.10
N PRO A 101 2.07 7.94 -9.00
CA PRO A 101 2.67 7.96 -7.67
C PRO A 101 3.06 6.55 -7.20
N VAL A 102 4.00 6.49 -6.28
CA VAL A 102 4.49 5.24 -5.68
C VAL A 102 3.59 4.85 -4.51
N ILE A 103 3.15 3.59 -4.49
CA ILE A 103 2.41 3.00 -3.37
C ILE A 103 3.40 2.62 -2.27
N LYS A 104 3.12 3.06 -1.03
CA LYS A 104 3.83 2.67 0.18
C LYS A 104 2.84 1.97 1.12
N PRO A 105 2.79 0.63 1.10
CA PRO A 105 1.94 -0.15 1.99
C PRO A 105 2.29 0.08 3.46
N ASP A 106 1.29 -0.04 4.32
CA ASP A 106 1.48 -0.15 5.76
C ASP A 106 2.06 -1.52 6.14
N ALA A 107 2.62 -1.64 7.35
CA ALA A 107 3.19 -2.91 7.81
C ALA A 107 2.14 -4.03 7.81
N GLY A 108 2.52 -5.21 7.30
CA GLY A 108 1.61 -6.35 7.13
C GLY A 108 0.88 -6.41 5.79
N TYR A 109 1.09 -5.42 4.91
CA TYR A 109 0.46 -5.34 3.59
C TYR A 109 1.48 -5.16 2.47
N ALA A 110 1.13 -5.65 1.29
CA ALA A 110 1.84 -5.45 0.03
C ALA A 110 0.96 -4.66 -0.95
N ALA A 111 1.61 -3.96 -1.88
CA ALA A 111 0.90 -3.22 -2.93
C ALA A 111 0.30 -4.21 -3.95
N ASP A 112 -0.99 -4.07 -4.24
CA ASP A 112 -1.76 -4.94 -5.15
C ASP A 112 -2.25 -4.18 -6.39
N GLY A 113 -1.54 -3.10 -6.74
CA GLY A 113 -1.84 -2.29 -7.93
C GLY A 113 -2.92 -1.23 -7.70
N TRP A 114 -3.72 -0.96 -8.74
CA TRP A 114 -4.69 0.14 -8.79
C TRP A 114 -6.06 -0.35 -9.25
N ASN A 115 -7.11 0.28 -8.71
CA ASN A 115 -8.48 0.08 -9.16
C ASN A 115 -9.12 1.43 -9.56
N PRO A 116 -9.56 1.61 -10.82
CA PRO A 116 -9.42 0.67 -11.94
C PRO A 116 -7.95 0.42 -12.33
N GLU A 117 -7.69 -0.57 -13.17
CA GLU A 117 -6.34 -0.83 -13.67
C GLU A 117 -5.82 0.38 -14.46
N LEU A 118 -4.52 0.66 -14.35
CA LEU A 118 -3.91 1.79 -15.04
C LEU A 118 -3.94 1.56 -16.56
N PRO A 119 -4.26 2.59 -17.37
CA PRO A 119 -4.20 2.51 -18.82
C PRO A 119 -2.79 2.20 -19.34
N GLU A 120 -2.73 1.68 -20.57
CA GLU A 120 -1.45 1.55 -21.28
C GLU A 120 -0.84 2.92 -21.56
N SER A 121 0.49 2.98 -21.61
CA SER A 121 1.27 4.21 -21.87
C SER A 121 0.90 4.94 -23.17
N THR A 122 0.34 4.22 -24.14
CA THR A 122 -0.12 4.73 -25.46
C THR A 122 -1.55 5.27 -25.45
N ASN A 123 -2.30 5.06 -24.36
CA ASN A 123 -3.68 5.51 -24.26
C ASN A 123 -3.76 7.01 -24.05
N LYS A 124 -4.83 7.61 -24.57
CA LYS A 124 -5.11 9.04 -24.43
C LYS A 124 -6.07 9.30 -23.29
N ILE A 125 -5.81 10.38 -22.56
CA ILE A 125 -6.64 10.83 -21.45
C ILE A 125 -7.71 11.76 -22.00
N ASN A 126 -8.98 11.34 -21.94
CA ASN A 126 -10.10 12.07 -22.56
C ASN A 126 -11.23 12.44 -21.59
N SER A 127 -11.16 11.95 -20.36
CA SER A 127 -12.11 12.25 -19.29
C SER A 127 -11.38 12.31 -17.95
N ASN A 128 -12.05 12.87 -16.94
CA ASN A 128 -11.58 12.79 -15.57
C ASN A 128 -11.52 11.32 -15.12
N GLN A 129 -10.44 10.95 -14.44
CA GLN A 129 -10.22 9.58 -13.98
C GLN A 129 -9.73 9.59 -12.53
N SER A 130 -10.04 8.54 -11.80
CA SER A 130 -9.59 8.36 -10.43
C SER A 130 -9.19 6.91 -10.21
N TYR A 131 -8.02 6.72 -9.61
CA TYR A 131 -7.42 5.42 -9.35
C TYR A 131 -7.15 5.27 -7.87
N VAL A 132 -7.58 4.16 -7.29
CA VAL A 132 -7.39 3.86 -5.87
C VAL A 132 -6.36 2.76 -5.73
N ALA A 133 -5.30 3.00 -4.96
CA ALA A 133 -4.31 1.97 -4.66
C ALA A 133 -4.96 0.81 -3.91
N GLN A 134 -4.64 -0.41 -4.30
CA GLN A 134 -5.11 -1.65 -3.68
C GLN A 134 -3.98 -2.31 -2.92
N TYR A 135 -4.34 -3.11 -1.91
CA TYR A 135 -3.40 -3.77 -1.02
C TYR A 135 -3.90 -5.17 -0.71
N ALA A 136 -2.94 -6.10 -0.58
CA ALA A 136 -3.16 -7.45 -0.11
C ALA A 136 -2.39 -7.67 1.19
N GLU A 137 -2.88 -8.55 2.05
CA GLU A 137 -2.11 -8.99 3.22
C GLU A 137 -0.81 -9.65 2.73
N ASP A 138 0.30 -9.26 3.34
CA ASP A 138 1.60 -9.87 3.08
C ASP A 138 1.79 -11.04 4.06
N GLU A 139 1.58 -12.27 3.58
CA GLU A 139 1.75 -13.48 4.39
C GLU A 139 3.19 -13.62 4.90
N ASP A 140 4.17 -13.10 4.17
CA ASP A 140 5.58 -13.12 4.53
C ASP A 140 5.95 -11.99 5.51
N ALA A 141 5.04 -11.05 5.81
CA ALA A 141 5.30 -9.97 6.76
C ALA A 141 5.17 -10.40 8.23
N TRP A 142 4.73 -11.62 8.50
CA TRP A 142 4.47 -12.12 9.86
C TRP A 142 5.53 -13.13 10.31
N ALA A 143 5.73 -13.18 11.62
CA ALA A 143 6.56 -14.18 12.29
C ALA A 143 5.80 -14.76 13.49
N THR A 144 6.09 -16.00 13.81
CA THR A 144 5.50 -16.73 14.93
C THR A 144 6.53 -17.00 16.01
N VAL A 145 6.25 -16.56 17.23
CA VAL A 145 7.06 -16.86 18.41
C VAL A 145 6.34 -17.89 19.26
N THR A 146 6.99 -19.03 19.50
CA THR A 146 6.40 -20.18 20.19
C THR A 146 7.24 -20.57 21.41
N PHE A 147 6.57 -20.83 22.53
CA PHE A 147 7.14 -21.37 23.75
C PHE A 147 6.60 -22.78 24.00
N LEU A 148 7.50 -23.74 24.21
CA LEU A 148 7.17 -25.14 24.46
C LEU A 148 7.56 -25.53 25.90
N PRO A 149 6.71 -26.30 26.62
CA PRO A 149 6.95 -26.65 28.02
C PRO A 149 8.15 -27.56 28.27
N GLY A 150 8.66 -28.25 27.24
CA GLY A 150 9.62 -29.34 27.42
C GLY A 150 8.97 -30.58 28.06
N GLU A 151 9.79 -31.56 28.45
CA GLU A 151 9.32 -32.89 28.92
C GLU A 151 9.01 -32.95 30.43
N HIS A 152 9.58 -32.05 31.24
CA HIS A 152 9.53 -32.11 32.72
C HIS A 152 8.96 -30.85 33.35
N GLY A 153 7.95 -30.27 32.72
CA GLY A 153 7.22 -29.15 33.30
C GLY A 153 6.05 -28.69 32.44
N SER A 154 5.49 -27.56 32.85
CA SER A 154 4.33 -26.94 32.21
C SER A 154 4.53 -25.43 32.07
N LEU A 155 3.83 -24.83 31.11
CA LEU A 155 3.80 -23.39 30.89
C LEU A 155 2.45 -22.81 31.33
N ASP A 156 2.48 -21.67 31.99
CA ASP A 156 1.31 -20.86 32.30
C ASP A 156 1.39 -19.51 31.55
N GLY A 157 0.29 -19.13 30.89
CA GLY A 157 0.20 -17.94 30.03
C GLY A 157 0.13 -18.24 28.53
N GLN A 158 0.25 -17.20 27.70
CA GLN A 158 0.22 -17.32 26.24
C GLN A 158 1.54 -17.90 25.70
N THR A 159 1.46 -19.01 24.97
CA THR A 159 2.62 -19.76 24.47
C THR A 159 2.88 -19.60 22.97
N SER A 160 2.03 -18.87 22.24
CA SER A 160 2.21 -18.60 20.82
C SER A 160 1.77 -17.17 20.49
N TRP A 161 2.60 -16.47 19.72
CA TRP A 161 2.38 -15.09 19.28
C TRP A 161 2.61 -15.00 17.77
N LYS A 162 1.60 -14.53 17.02
CA LYS A 162 1.78 -14.15 15.61
C LYS A 162 1.91 -12.63 15.56
N VAL A 163 3.09 -12.14 15.20
CA VAL A 163 3.44 -10.70 15.22
C VAL A 163 4.01 -10.27 13.88
N LEU A 164 3.95 -8.97 13.59
CA LEU A 164 4.60 -8.42 12.41
C LEU A 164 6.12 -8.52 12.57
N LYS A 165 6.81 -8.82 11.46
CA LYS A 165 8.27 -8.70 11.43
C LYS A 165 8.65 -7.24 11.72
N GLY A 166 9.57 -7.05 12.65
CA GLY A 166 9.94 -5.73 13.18
C GLY A 166 9.33 -5.41 14.54
N THR A 167 8.33 -6.16 15.02
CA THR A 167 7.77 -6.00 16.38
C THR A 167 8.86 -6.21 17.43
N GLU A 168 8.92 -5.31 18.41
CA GLU A 168 9.91 -5.38 19.50
C GLU A 168 9.61 -6.53 20.46
N TRP A 169 10.65 -7.22 20.92
CA TRP A 169 10.55 -8.37 21.81
C TRP A 169 9.87 -8.01 23.14
N SER A 170 9.98 -6.75 23.59
CA SER A 170 9.26 -6.26 24.77
C SER A 170 7.74 -6.39 24.71
N GLU A 171 7.14 -6.51 23.52
CA GLU A 171 5.70 -6.73 23.36
C GLU A 171 5.30 -8.20 23.58
N ILE A 172 6.26 -9.12 23.57
CA ILE A 172 6.03 -10.55 23.77
C ILE A 172 6.20 -10.88 25.25
N THR A 173 5.13 -11.38 25.87
CA THR A 173 5.20 -11.87 27.24
C THR A 173 5.70 -13.31 27.26
N VAL A 174 6.81 -13.56 27.96
CA VAL A 174 7.36 -14.90 28.17
C VAL A 174 6.51 -15.63 29.23
N PRO A 175 6.06 -16.88 28.96
CA PRO A 175 5.23 -17.63 29.89
C PRO A 175 6.02 -18.05 31.15
N THR A 176 5.27 -18.31 32.23
CA THR A 176 5.86 -18.80 33.48
C THR A 176 6.07 -20.31 33.39
N VAL A 177 7.24 -20.79 33.81
CA VAL A 177 7.59 -22.22 33.82
C VAL A 177 7.37 -22.83 35.20
N THR A 178 6.62 -23.93 35.26
CA THR A 178 6.50 -24.76 36.46
C THR A 178 7.14 -26.13 36.18
N ALA A 179 8.26 -26.41 36.84
CA ALA A 179 8.93 -27.71 36.72
C ALA A 179 8.19 -28.80 37.49
N ASP A 180 8.24 -30.02 36.99
CA ASP A 180 7.72 -31.20 37.68
C ASP A 180 8.55 -31.54 38.92
N THR A 181 7.99 -32.38 39.79
CA THR A 181 8.69 -32.90 40.98
C THR A 181 10.01 -33.56 40.58
N ASP A 182 11.07 -33.33 41.37
CA ASP A 182 12.43 -33.82 41.14
C ASP A 182 13.17 -33.21 39.93
N TYR A 183 12.64 -32.14 39.33
CA TYR A 183 13.28 -31.37 38.27
C TYR A 183 13.40 -29.88 38.62
N ARG A 184 14.41 -29.23 38.05
CA ARG A 184 14.61 -27.77 38.13
C ARG A 184 14.71 -27.20 36.72
N HIS A 185 13.94 -26.15 36.44
CA HIS A 185 14.07 -25.38 35.20
C HIS A 185 15.46 -24.72 35.13
N THR A 186 16.16 -24.91 34.02
CA THR A 186 17.53 -24.41 33.82
C THR A 186 17.63 -23.28 32.80
N GLY A 187 16.54 -23.03 32.06
CA GLY A 187 16.48 -21.99 31.03
C GLY A 187 15.77 -22.49 29.78
N TRP A 188 15.88 -21.73 28.70
CA TRP A 188 15.29 -22.06 27.40
C TRP A 188 16.31 -22.70 26.46
N SER A 189 15.83 -23.40 25.43
CA SER A 189 16.65 -24.05 24.38
C SER A 189 17.58 -23.10 23.64
N GLN A 190 17.25 -21.81 23.64
CA GLN A 190 18.08 -20.71 23.17
C GLN A 190 17.87 -19.50 24.08
N ALA A 191 18.85 -18.59 24.12
CA ALA A 191 18.75 -17.38 24.93
C ALA A 191 17.58 -16.51 24.47
N LEU A 192 16.79 -16.01 25.44
CA LEU A 192 15.74 -15.05 25.12
C LEU A 192 16.39 -13.74 24.64
N PRO A 193 15.88 -13.12 23.56
CA PRO A 193 16.38 -11.85 23.09
C PRO A 193 16.24 -10.71 24.13
N ASP A 194 17.03 -9.66 23.94
CA ASP A 194 16.87 -8.40 24.68
C ASP A 194 15.58 -7.68 24.28
N ALA A 195 15.10 -6.76 25.11
CA ALA A 195 13.81 -6.09 24.93
C ALA A 195 13.71 -5.32 23.60
N GLU A 196 14.81 -4.74 23.13
CA GLU A 196 14.90 -3.96 21.89
C GLU A 196 15.10 -4.83 20.63
N TYR A 197 15.20 -6.15 20.78
CA TYR A 197 15.30 -7.04 19.64
C TYR A 197 14.01 -7.01 18.82
N GLN A 198 14.14 -6.94 17.50
CA GLN A 198 13.00 -6.97 16.59
C GLN A 198 12.83 -8.36 16.00
N VAL A 199 11.64 -8.94 16.15
CA VAL A 199 11.33 -10.26 15.61
C VAL A 199 11.42 -10.22 14.09
N ALA A 200 12.33 -10.99 13.50
CA ALA A 200 12.54 -11.02 12.05
C ALA A 200 12.04 -12.31 11.39
N GLU A 201 11.95 -13.40 12.15
CA GLU A 201 11.62 -14.74 11.68
C GLU A 201 10.94 -15.54 12.79
N ASP A 202 10.45 -16.73 12.44
CA ASP A 202 9.81 -17.64 13.41
C ASP A 202 10.83 -18.10 14.46
N MET A 203 10.41 -18.07 15.72
CA MET A 203 11.27 -18.44 16.86
C MET A 203 10.57 -19.48 17.73
N THR A 204 11.31 -20.48 18.20
CA THR A 204 10.80 -21.49 19.12
C THR A 204 11.72 -21.66 20.32
N PHE A 205 11.19 -21.53 21.52
CA PHE A 205 11.90 -21.67 22.78
C PHE A 205 11.30 -22.84 23.57
N THR A 206 12.11 -23.85 23.87
CA THR A 206 11.68 -25.00 24.68
C THR A 206 12.29 -24.90 26.06
N ALA A 207 11.49 -25.00 27.12
CA ALA A 207 12.00 -25.00 28.49
C ALA A 207 12.86 -26.26 28.74
N LEU A 208 14.01 -26.06 29.38
CA LEU A 208 15.00 -27.09 29.70
C LEU A 208 15.03 -27.35 31.21
N TYR A 209 15.34 -28.60 31.58
CA TYR A 209 15.30 -29.06 32.96
C TYR A 209 16.51 -29.94 33.31
N GLU A 210 16.87 -29.96 34.58
CA GLU A 210 17.84 -30.90 35.17
C GLU A 210 17.19 -31.64 36.34
N SER A 211 17.48 -32.93 36.48
CA SER A 211 17.04 -33.72 37.64
C SER A 211 17.73 -33.21 38.91
N THR A 212 16.96 -32.99 39.98
CA THR A 212 17.48 -32.59 41.30
C THR A 212 17.83 -33.79 42.19
N THR A 213 17.57 -35.01 41.72
CA THR A 213 17.96 -36.23 42.43
C THR A 213 19.44 -36.51 42.20
N THR A 214 20.20 -36.65 43.28
CA THR A 214 21.53 -37.25 43.22
C THR A 214 21.34 -38.66 42.67
N PRO A 215 22.07 -39.10 41.62
CA PRO A 215 22.07 -40.51 41.26
C PRO A 215 22.51 -41.25 42.53
N VAL A 216 21.64 -42.09 43.07
CA VAL A 216 22.05 -43.02 44.10
C VAL A 216 23.09 -43.88 43.41
N ASP A 217 24.37 -43.63 43.71
CA ASP A 217 25.44 -44.55 43.36
C ASP A 217 25.02 -45.88 43.96
N THR A 218 24.55 -46.79 43.10
CA THR A 218 24.29 -48.16 43.51
C THR A 218 25.65 -48.68 43.96
N ALA A 219 25.85 -48.66 45.28
CA ALA A 219 27.05 -49.18 45.91
C ALA A 219 27.44 -50.49 45.21
N PRO A 220 28.73 -50.70 44.89
CA PRO A 220 29.16 -51.89 44.18
C PRO A 220 28.60 -53.11 44.92
N THR A 221 27.81 -53.91 44.21
CA THR A 221 27.26 -55.17 44.69
C THR A 221 28.36 -55.90 45.46
N PRO A 222 28.16 -56.30 46.74
CA PRO A 222 29.19 -57.01 47.48
C PRO A 222 29.57 -58.24 46.64
N THR A 223 30.85 -58.29 46.24
CA THR A 223 31.41 -59.44 45.53
C THR A 223 31.18 -60.67 46.41
N PRO A 224 30.61 -61.78 45.89
CA PRO A 224 30.56 -63.03 46.63
C PRO A 224 31.99 -63.46 46.98
N ASP A 225 32.22 -63.73 48.26
CA ASP A 225 33.46 -64.31 48.79
C ASP A 225 33.82 -65.60 48.01
N PRO A 226 35.10 -65.86 47.65
CA PRO A 226 35.45 -66.97 46.78
C PRO A 226 35.42 -68.27 47.58
N GLY A 227 34.32 -69.01 47.46
CA GLY A 227 34.23 -70.40 47.87
C GLY A 227 35.09 -71.32 46.97
N PRO A 228 35.58 -72.46 47.49
CA PRO A 228 36.69 -73.21 46.89
C PRO A 228 36.27 -73.97 45.63
N GLY A 229 37.10 -73.91 44.57
CA GLY A 229 37.04 -74.87 43.45
C GLY A 229 37.32 -76.31 43.91
N PRO A 230 37.00 -77.36 43.11
CA PRO A 230 37.50 -77.58 41.74
C PRO A 230 36.42 -78.10 40.74
N GLY A 231 36.57 -77.98 39.42
CA GLY A 231 37.38 -78.82 38.54
C GLY A 231 36.78 -78.89 37.12
N PRO A 232 37.51 -79.37 36.10
CA PRO A 232 37.41 -78.91 34.72
C PRO A 232 36.62 -79.85 33.81
N ASP A 233 35.70 -79.34 32.99
CA ASP A 233 35.50 -79.79 31.60
C ASP A 233 34.46 -78.95 30.83
N ALA A 234 34.95 -78.31 29.76
CA ALA A 234 34.26 -78.01 28.50
C ALA A 234 33.19 -76.87 28.46
N PRO A 235 32.85 -76.34 27.25
CA PRO A 235 33.60 -75.28 26.57
C PRO A 235 32.73 -74.06 26.22
N ALA A 236 33.37 -72.93 25.90
CA ALA A 236 32.71 -71.76 25.32
C ALA A 236 32.32 -72.00 23.86
N PRO A 237 31.15 -71.50 23.44
CA PRO A 237 31.06 -70.62 22.27
C PRO A 237 30.20 -69.39 22.64
N GLY A 238 30.36 -68.20 22.08
CA GLY A 238 30.69 -67.81 20.71
C GLY A 238 29.77 -66.63 20.38
N ALA A 239 30.31 -65.60 19.75
CA ALA A 239 29.73 -64.26 19.65
C ALA A 239 28.54 -64.09 18.66
N ALA A 240 27.78 -63.01 18.91
CA ALA A 240 27.00 -62.17 17.96
C ALA A 240 25.73 -62.79 17.31
N PRO A 241 24.73 -62.02 16.79
CA PRO A 241 24.80 -60.60 16.38
C PRO A 241 23.57 -59.71 16.73
N ALA A 242 23.69 -58.45 16.30
CA ALA A 242 22.66 -57.43 16.23
C ALA A 242 21.71 -57.61 15.03
N ALA A 243 20.61 -56.83 15.04
CA ALA A 243 19.94 -56.15 13.91
C ALA A 243 18.46 -56.53 13.61
N THR A 244 17.56 -55.57 13.93
CA THR A 244 16.42 -54.97 13.17
C THR A 244 15.29 -55.79 12.48
N ALA A 245 14.07 -55.21 12.63
CA ALA A 245 12.90 -55.11 11.73
C ALA A 245 11.72 -56.11 11.83
N GLY A 246 10.48 -55.56 11.83
CA GLY A 246 9.27 -56.22 11.27
C GLY A 246 7.92 -56.10 12.01
N VAL A 247 7.22 -54.96 11.87
CA VAL A 247 5.83 -54.75 11.33
C VAL A 247 4.67 -55.80 11.50
N LEU A 248 3.51 -55.27 11.97
CA LEU A 248 2.04 -55.55 11.75
C LEU A 248 1.27 -56.80 12.28
N GLY A 249 0.04 -56.53 12.78
CA GLY A 249 -1.10 -57.45 12.89
C GLY A 249 -2.37 -56.89 13.57
N GLU A 250 -3.39 -56.54 12.76
CA GLU A 250 -4.86 -56.32 13.01
C GLU A 250 -5.56 -57.46 13.81
N ALA A 251 -6.80 -57.45 14.32
CA ALA A 251 -7.97 -56.56 14.43
C ALA A 251 -9.00 -57.29 15.35
N PHE A 252 -9.98 -56.58 15.96
CA PHE A 252 -11.39 -57.05 16.06
C PHE A 252 -12.33 -55.96 16.63
N ALA A 253 -13.50 -55.83 15.99
CA ALA A 253 -14.76 -55.18 16.43
C ALA A 253 -15.91 -56.17 16.05
N PRO A 254 -17.18 -56.09 16.52
CA PRO A 254 -17.96 -54.87 16.87
C PRO A 254 -18.92 -55.02 18.08
N GLU A 255 -19.68 -53.96 18.41
CA GLU A 255 -21.15 -53.91 18.68
C GLU A 255 -21.55 -52.53 19.28
N GLY A 256 -22.57 -51.88 18.71
CA GLY A 256 -23.37 -50.78 19.31
C GLY A 256 -24.83 -51.22 19.40
N PRO A 257 -25.88 -50.36 19.45
CA PRO A 257 -25.96 -48.92 19.74
C PRO A 257 -26.99 -48.62 20.87
N GLU A 258 -27.18 -47.35 21.30
CA GLU A 258 -28.53 -46.77 21.50
C GLU A 258 -28.47 -45.23 21.49
N MET A 259 -29.49 -44.64 20.87
CA MET A 259 -29.62 -43.23 20.53
C MET A 259 -30.06 -42.37 21.72
N GLY A 260 -29.60 -41.12 21.72
CA GLY A 260 -30.15 -40.01 22.49
C GLY A 260 -29.85 -38.69 21.79
N VAL A 261 -30.65 -38.37 20.77
CA VAL A 261 -30.75 -37.06 20.11
C VAL A 261 -31.46 -36.06 21.03
N LEU A 262 -30.96 -34.83 21.11
CA LEU A 262 -31.69 -33.53 21.02
C LEU A 262 -30.68 -32.40 21.33
N GLY A 263 -30.30 -31.59 20.34
CA GLY A 263 -30.62 -30.14 20.27
C GLY A 263 -29.64 -29.32 21.13
N GLU A 264 -28.88 -28.34 20.67
CA GLU A 264 -29.22 -27.19 19.85
C GLU A 264 -27.91 -26.42 19.57
N ALA A 265 -27.84 -25.71 18.45
CA ALA A 265 -26.65 -25.04 17.95
C ALA A 265 -26.19 -23.86 18.82
N PHE A 266 -24.88 -23.69 19.02
CA PHE A 266 -24.27 -22.39 19.26
C PHE A 266 -22.97 -22.23 18.45
N ALA A 267 -22.89 -21.11 17.74
CA ALA A 267 -21.82 -20.69 16.85
C ALA A 267 -20.52 -20.33 17.61
N PRO A 268 -19.34 -20.32 16.96
CA PRO A 268 -18.16 -19.72 17.57
C PRO A 268 -18.38 -18.22 17.76
N GLU A 269 -18.18 -17.75 18.98
CA GLU A 269 -18.26 -16.34 19.35
C GLU A 269 -17.19 -15.54 18.60
N VAL A 270 -17.65 -14.73 17.65
CA VAL A 270 -16.93 -13.58 17.13
C VAL A 270 -16.97 -12.49 18.22
N SER A 271 -15.84 -12.24 18.87
CA SER A 271 -15.68 -11.05 19.71
C SER A 271 -15.67 -9.81 18.81
N VAL A 272 -16.82 -9.16 18.69
CA VAL A 272 -16.95 -7.83 18.10
C VAL A 272 -16.68 -6.76 19.16
N LEU A 273 -15.82 -5.83 18.77
CA LEU A 273 -16.02 -4.38 18.92
C LEU A 273 -16.09 -3.83 20.36
N GLY A 274 -14.93 -3.39 20.86
CA GLY A 274 -14.87 -2.46 21.99
C GLY A 274 -15.41 -1.08 21.58
N GLU A 275 -16.60 -0.74 22.08
CA GLU A 275 -17.13 0.62 22.14
C GLU A 275 -16.22 1.50 23.01
N SER A 276 -15.46 2.40 22.38
CA SER A 276 -14.85 3.53 23.10
C SER A 276 -15.75 4.76 22.98
N LYS A 277 -16.50 4.99 24.06
CA LYS A 277 -17.25 6.20 24.36
C LYS A 277 -16.27 7.36 24.57
N GLY A 278 -16.35 8.38 23.73
CA GLY A 278 -15.46 9.55 23.77
C GLY A 278 -15.74 10.53 24.92
N PRO A 279 -14.92 11.59 25.02
CA PRO A 279 -15.32 12.85 25.63
C PRO A 279 -15.62 13.88 24.52
N GLY A 280 -16.88 14.29 24.43
CA GLY A 280 -17.23 15.54 23.78
C GLY A 280 -16.94 16.71 24.72
N THR A 281 -16.20 17.70 24.24
CA THR A 281 -16.48 19.13 24.46
C THR A 281 -15.58 19.96 23.55
N GLY A 282 -16.23 20.76 22.70
CA GLY A 282 -15.77 22.08 22.27
C GLY A 282 -14.50 22.15 21.45
N ASP A 283 -14.65 22.20 20.12
CA ASP A 283 -14.44 23.50 19.47
C ASP A 283 -15.01 23.50 18.06
N THR A 284 -15.97 24.40 17.86
CA THR A 284 -16.48 24.85 16.59
C THR A 284 -15.37 25.60 15.84
N ALA A 285 -14.56 24.87 15.08
CA ALA A 285 -13.74 25.43 14.01
C ALA A 285 -14.44 25.14 12.68
N PRO A 286 -14.68 26.15 11.81
CA PRO A 286 -15.35 25.90 10.55
C PRO A 286 -14.47 24.97 9.72
N ILE A 287 -15.10 23.97 9.12
CA ILE A 287 -14.54 23.21 8.02
C ILE A 287 -14.21 24.26 6.95
N ALA A 288 -12.96 24.70 6.93
CA ALA A 288 -12.43 25.55 5.90
C ALA A 288 -12.43 24.69 4.64
N GLY A 289 -13.55 24.75 3.92
CA GLY A 289 -13.59 24.34 2.53
C GLY A 289 -12.46 25.09 1.86
N TRP A 290 -11.49 24.35 1.33
CA TRP A 290 -10.55 24.90 0.39
C TRP A 290 -11.36 25.22 -0.85
N SER A 291 -12.03 26.38 -0.84
CA SER A 291 -12.40 27.08 -2.05
C SER A 291 -11.08 27.29 -2.77
N LEU A 292 -10.78 26.37 -3.68
CA LEU A 292 -9.73 26.50 -4.66
C LEU A 292 -10.10 27.79 -5.41
N LEU A 293 -9.44 28.86 -5.01
CA LEU A 293 -9.48 30.16 -5.64
C LEU A 293 -8.78 29.93 -6.97
N MET A 294 -9.53 29.43 -7.95
CA MET A 294 -9.11 29.34 -9.34
C MET A 294 -8.92 30.78 -9.81
N MET A 295 -7.73 31.33 -9.55
CA MET A 295 -7.22 32.47 -10.27
C MET A 295 -7.19 32.03 -11.73
N GLY A 296 -8.23 32.37 -12.48
CA GLY A 296 -8.27 32.13 -13.92
C GLY A 296 -7.04 32.77 -14.53
N ALA A 297 -6.15 31.94 -15.07
CA ALA A 297 -4.98 32.40 -15.78
C ALA A 297 -5.44 33.10 -17.06
N VAL A 298 -5.44 34.43 -17.07
CA VAL A 298 -5.72 35.22 -18.27
C VAL A 298 -4.42 35.35 -19.05
N LEU A 299 -4.26 34.56 -20.12
CA LEU A 299 -3.12 34.67 -21.02
C LEU A 299 -3.35 35.84 -21.99
N THR A 300 -2.46 36.83 -21.97
CA THR A 300 -2.49 37.99 -22.89
C THR A 300 -1.40 37.86 -23.95
N LEU A 301 -1.79 37.89 -25.22
CA LEU A 301 -0.85 37.88 -26.35
C LEU A 301 -1.01 39.15 -27.18
N GLY A 302 0.11 39.81 -27.50
CA GLY A 302 0.15 40.99 -28.37
C GLY A 302 0.58 40.61 -29.79
N PHE A 303 -0.25 40.93 -30.79
CA PHE A 303 0.10 40.73 -32.20
C PHE A 303 0.44 42.05 -32.89
N THR A 304 1.55 42.07 -33.63
CA THR A 304 1.95 43.17 -34.51
C THR A 304 1.60 42.77 -35.96
N VAL A 305 0.56 43.39 -36.53
CA VAL A 305 0.12 43.07 -37.89
C VAL A 305 0.92 43.88 -38.91
N TYR A 306 1.79 43.22 -39.70
CA TYR A 306 2.45 43.84 -40.85
C TYR A 306 1.61 43.62 -42.12
N ASN A 307 0.95 44.67 -42.60
CA ASN A 307 0.12 44.59 -43.80
C ASN A 307 1.01 44.64 -45.05
N LYS A 308 1.39 43.47 -45.60
CA LYS A 308 2.06 43.39 -46.90
C LYS A 308 1.08 43.83 -47.99
N LYS A 309 1.05 45.14 -48.29
CA LYS A 309 0.40 45.69 -49.48
C LYS A 309 0.97 44.95 -50.70
N ARG A 310 0.23 43.98 -51.25
CA ARG A 310 0.46 43.53 -52.63
C ARG A 310 0.19 44.74 -53.51
N LYS A 311 1.27 45.38 -53.98
CA LYS A 311 1.23 46.18 -55.20
C LYS A 311 0.61 45.32 -56.29
N LYS A 312 -0.57 45.73 -56.77
CA LYS A 312 -0.90 45.54 -58.18
C LYS A 312 0.15 46.34 -58.93
N GLU A 313 1.07 45.67 -59.60
CA GLU A 313 1.69 46.25 -60.78
C GLU A 313 0.91 45.70 -61.96
N GLU A 314 0.26 46.64 -62.65
CA GLU A 314 -0.25 46.48 -64.01
C GLU A 314 0.96 46.25 -64.92
N GLU A 315 0.89 45.19 -65.72
CA GLU A 315 1.21 45.23 -67.15
C GLU A 315 0.33 44.20 -67.89
#